data_AF-A0A377CUN2-F1
#
_entry.id   AF-A0A377CUN2-F1
#
_cell.length_a   1.000
_cell.length_b   1.000
_cell.length_c   1.000
_cell.angle_alpha   90.00
_cell.angle_beta   90.00
_cell.angle_gamma   90.00
#
_symmetry.space_group_name_H-M   'P 1'
#
loop_
_entity.id
_entity.type
_entity.pdbx_description
1 polymer ?
#
loop_
_entity_poly.entity_id
_entity_poly.type
_entity_poly.pdbx_seq_one_letter_code
_entity_poly.pdbx_strand_id
1 'polypeptide(L)'
;MNVTTQTGQQPPTIEASSYYGSFGSWRYGLKATGATGDGTQPGDVDYTVSTTRFTTHGYRDHSGAQKNLANAKLGVRIDEASKLSLIFNSVDIKADDPGGLTKAEWKANPQQAPRAEQYDTRKTIKQTQAGLRYERSLSAQDDMSVMMYAGERETTQYQSIPMAPQLNPSHAGGVITLQRHYQGIDSRWTHRGELGVPVTFTTGLNYENMSENRKGYNNFRLNSGMPEYGQKR
;
A
#
# COMPACT_ATOMS: atom_id res chain seq x y z
N MET A 1 5.31 13.11 4.52
CA MET A 1 5.37 12.05 5.54
C MET A 1 6.25 10.93 5.00
N ASN A 2 7.18 10.40 5.79
CA ASN A 2 8.05 9.29 5.41
C ASN A 2 7.85 8.14 6.42
N VAL A 3 7.78 6.90 5.96
CA VAL A 3 7.58 5.71 6.81
C VAL A 3 8.67 4.70 6.48
N THR A 4 9.38 4.24 7.50
CA THR A 4 10.47 3.27 7.37
C THR A 4 10.14 1.98 8.09
N THR A 5 10.42 0.84 7.45
CA THR A 5 10.35 -0.47 8.09
C THR A 5 11.53 -0.65 9.05
N GLN A 6 11.27 -1.34 10.18
CA GLN A 6 12.28 -1.73 11.15
C GLN A 6 13.46 -2.47 10.50
N THR A 7 14.68 -2.17 10.93
CA THR A 7 15.90 -2.92 10.59
C THR A 7 16.08 -4.06 11.59
N GLY A 8 16.43 -5.25 11.12
CA GLY A 8 16.71 -6.39 11.98
C GLY A 8 18.00 -6.21 12.77
N GLN A 9 18.06 -6.80 13.97
CA GLN A 9 19.22 -6.73 14.86
C GLN A 9 19.32 -8.01 15.69
N GLN A 10 20.47 -8.21 16.34
CA GLN A 10 20.66 -9.31 17.29
C GLN A 10 19.88 -9.04 18.60
N PRO A 11 19.38 -10.10 19.29
CA PRO A 11 19.24 -11.47 18.79
C PRO A 11 18.06 -11.63 17.82
N PRO A 12 18.00 -12.71 17.01
CA PRO A 12 16.80 -13.10 16.28
C PRO A 12 15.59 -13.25 17.22
N THR A 13 14.48 -12.62 16.88
CA THR A 13 13.24 -12.65 17.65
C THR A 13 12.05 -12.97 16.75
N ILE A 14 11.08 -13.67 17.34
CA ILE A 14 9.77 -13.91 16.75
C ILE A 14 8.72 -13.27 17.66
N GLU A 15 7.85 -12.46 17.08
CA GLU A 15 6.74 -11.81 17.75
C GLU A 15 5.44 -12.32 17.14
N ALA A 16 4.55 -12.81 18.01
CA ALA A 16 3.16 -13.06 17.67
C ALA A 16 2.31 -11.95 18.28
N SER A 17 1.49 -11.29 17.46
CA SER A 17 0.61 -10.22 17.90
C SER A 17 -0.84 -10.58 17.61
N SER A 18 -1.72 -10.24 18.55
CA SER A 18 -3.17 -10.31 18.37
C SER A 18 -3.84 -9.08 18.96
N TYR A 19 -4.97 -8.70 18.38
CA TYR A 19 -5.80 -7.58 18.83
C TYR A 19 -7.26 -7.88 18.51
N TYR A 20 -8.14 -7.54 19.44
CA TYR A 20 -9.58 -7.69 19.31
C TYR A 20 -10.24 -6.39 19.77
N GLY A 21 -11.23 -5.93 19.02
CA GLY A 21 -11.96 -4.71 19.31
C GLY A 21 -13.43 -4.82 18.92
N SER A 22 -14.17 -3.76 19.21
CA SER A 22 -15.60 -3.65 18.90
C SER A 22 -15.91 -3.86 17.41
N PHE A 23 -17.19 -4.13 17.13
CA PHE A 23 -17.72 -4.30 15.77
C PHE A 23 -17.10 -5.51 15.04
N GLY A 24 -16.85 -6.58 15.81
CA GLY A 24 -16.28 -7.82 15.32
C GLY A 24 -14.95 -7.60 14.60
N SER A 25 -14.10 -6.73 15.15
CA SER A 25 -12.80 -6.38 14.57
C SER A 25 -11.69 -7.18 15.25
N TRP A 26 -10.87 -7.87 14.47
CA TRP A 26 -9.68 -8.51 15.00
C TRP A 26 -8.52 -8.49 14.02
N ARG A 27 -7.31 -8.50 14.58
CA ARG A 27 -6.04 -8.57 13.86
C ARG A 27 -5.17 -9.60 14.51
N TYR A 28 -4.46 -10.38 13.70
CA TYR A 28 -3.35 -11.19 14.16
C TYR A 28 -2.19 -11.08 13.18
N GLY A 29 -0.98 -11.39 13.64
CA GLY A 29 0.19 -11.38 12.80
C GLY A 29 1.42 -11.96 13.45
N LEU A 30 2.35 -12.34 12.60
CA LEU A 30 3.66 -12.83 12.97
C LEU A 30 4.72 -11.88 12.40
N LYS A 31 5.75 -11.63 13.19
CA LYS A 31 6.94 -10.90 12.76
C LYS A 31 8.17 -11.69 13.18
N ALA A 32 9.08 -11.92 12.24
CA ALA A 32 10.40 -12.47 12.51
C ALA A 32 11.43 -11.40 12.14
N THR A 33 12.32 -11.07 13.06
CA THR A 33 13.34 -10.04 12.86
C THR A 33 14.64 -10.47 13.49
N GLY A 34 15.77 -10.19 12.85
CA GLY A 34 17.07 -10.64 13.33
C GLY A 34 18.21 -10.08 12.48
N ALA A 35 19.43 -10.37 12.91
CA ALA A 35 20.64 -10.17 12.11
C ALA A 35 21.59 -11.35 12.30
N THR A 36 22.59 -11.48 11.43
CA THR A 36 23.67 -12.48 11.55
C THR A 36 24.86 -11.95 12.34
N GLY A 37 25.00 -10.62 12.45
CA GLY A 37 26.08 -9.94 13.18
C GLY A 37 25.63 -8.59 13.74
N ASP A 38 26.60 -7.74 14.11
CA ASP A 38 26.35 -6.42 14.68
C ASP A 38 26.09 -5.33 13.61
N GLY A 39 26.23 -5.68 12.33
CA GLY A 39 25.98 -4.81 11.18
C GLY A 39 27.20 -4.04 10.70
N THR A 40 28.37 -4.26 11.29
CA THR A 40 29.62 -3.56 10.96
C THR A 40 30.47 -4.33 9.96
N GLN A 41 30.35 -5.65 9.89
CA GLN A 41 31.25 -6.49 9.09
C GLN A 41 30.69 -6.81 7.70
N PRO A 42 31.55 -6.90 6.66
CA PRO A 42 31.16 -7.44 5.37
C PRO A 42 30.52 -8.83 5.52
N GLY A 43 29.37 -9.03 4.88
CA GLY A 43 28.59 -10.26 4.99
C GLY A 43 27.53 -10.25 6.09
N ASP A 44 27.48 -9.23 6.96
CA ASP A 44 26.38 -9.09 7.92
C ASP A 44 25.05 -8.89 7.21
N VAL A 45 24.07 -9.73 7.57
CA VAL A 45 22.71 -9.70 7.04
C VAL A 45 21.75 -9.30 8.15
N ASP A 46 20.87 -8.35 7.86
CA ASP A 46 19.71 -8.03 8.68
C ASP A 46 18.41 -8.40 7.96
N TYR A 47 17.42 -8.86 8.72
CA TYR A 47 16.11 -9.20 8.16
C TYR A 47 14.99 -8.79 9.10
N THR A 48 13.88 -8.37 8.51
CA THR A 48 12.60 -8.19 9.18
C THR A 48 11.51 -8.60 8.22
N VAL A 49 10.71 -9.60 8.59
CA VAL A 49 9.57 -10.09 7.83
C VAL A 49 8.36 -10.04 8.73
N SER A 50 7.26 -9.52 8.22
CA SER A 50 5.99 -9.45 8.95
C SER A 50 4.83 -9.80 8.05
N THR A 51 3.85 -10.49 8.63
CA THR A 51 2.57 -10.76 8.00
C THR A 51 1.45 -10.47 8.99
N THR A 52 0.39 -9.84 8.53
CA THR A 52 -0.78 -9.57 9.35
C THR A 52 -2.05 -9.80 8.57
N ARG A 53 -3.08 -10.29 9.27
CA ARG A 53 -4.44 -10.38 8.77
C ARG A 53 -5.35 -9.62 9.71
N PHE A 54 -6.14 -8.72 9.13
CA PHE A 54 -7.16 -7.95 9.81
C PHE A 54 -8.51 -8.23 9.16
N THR A 55 -9.55 -8.33 9.97
CA THR A 55 -10.93 -8.33 9.50
C THR A 55 -11.84 -7.61 10.49
N THR A 56 -12.93 -7.06 9.97
CA THR A 56 -13.97 -6.39 10.75
C THR A 56 -15.33 -6.68 10.12
N HIS A 57 -16.36 -6.80 10.95
CA HIS A 57 -17.74 -6.81 10.49
C HIS A 57 -18.27 -5.39 10.22
N GLY A 58 -17.53 -4.37 10.65
CA GLY A 58 -17.88 -2.97 10.41
C GLY A 58 -18.83 -2.39 11.46
N TYR A 59 -18.68 -1.10 11.73
CA TYR A 59 -19.57 -0.37 12.65
C TYR A 59 -20.93 -0.01 12.02
N ARG A 60 -20.91 0.27 10.70
CA ARG A 60 -22.09 0.63 9.90
C ARG A 60 -22.51 -0.57 9.05
N ASP A 61 -23.73 -0.51 8.54
CA ASP A 61 -24.20 -1.48 7.55
C ASP A 61 -23.29 -1.44 6.32
N HIS A 62 -23.03 -2.59 5.70
CA HIS A 62 -22.21 -2.73 4.50
C HIS A 62 -20.78 -2.13 4.64
N SER A 63 -20.16 -2.30 5.82
CA SER A 63 -18.80 -1.79 6.12
C SER A 63 -17.80 -2.86 6.55
N GLY A 64 -18.10 -4.13 6.23
CA GLY A 64 -17.19 -5.24 6.47
C GLY A 64 -15.92 -5.11 5.65
N ALA A 65 -14.79 -5.54 6.21
CA ALA A 65 -13.52 -5.49 5.49
C ALA A 65 -12.56 -6.60 5.90
N GLN A 66 -11.67 -6.92 4.96
CA GLN A 66 -10.55 -7.84 5.14
C GLN A 66 -9.31 -7.17 4.56
N LYS A 67 -8.22 -7.20 5.31
CA LYS A 67 -6.92 -6.66 4.91
C LYS A 67 -5.81 -7.61 5.31
N ASN A 68 -5.08 -8.10 4.32
CA ASN A 68 -3.86 -8.88 4.50
C ASN A 68 -2.68 -7.99 4.14
N LEU A 69 -1.64 -8.00 4.97
CA LEU A 69 -0.37 -7.32 4.71
C LEU A 69 0.77 -8.31 4.82
N ALA A 70 1.70 -8.26 3.88
CA ALA A 70 3.02 -8.83 4.01
C ALA A 70 4.06 -7.74 3.76
N ASN A 71 5.03 -7.60 4.66
CA ASN A 71 6.14 -6.66 4.51
C ASN A 71 7.44 -7.40 4.85
N ALA A 72 8.46 -7.24 4.02
CA ALA A 72 9.79 -7.74 4.28
C ALA A 72 10.83 -6.66 3.98
N LYS A 73 11.87 -6.62 4.79
CA LYS A 73 13.08 -5.84 4.57
C LYS A 73 14.27 -6.73 4.85
N LEU A 74 15.19 -6.81 3.89
CA LEU A 74 16.44 -7.57 3.99
C LEU A 74 17.59 -6.60 3.72
N GLY A 75 18.62 -6.62 4.54
CA GLY A 75 19.82 -5.81 4.38
C GLY A 75 21.05 -6.70 4.34
N VAL A 76 22.03 -6.35 3.49
CA VAL A 76 23.33 -7.00 3.42
C VAL A 76 24.42 -5.93 3.42
N ARG A 77 25.38 -6.04 4.33
CA ARG A 77 26.62 -5.26 4.30
C ARG A 77 27.53 -5.88 3.24
N ILE A 78 27.69 -5.20 2.11
CA ILE A 78 28.50 -5.71 0.99
C ILE A 78 29.98 -5.63 1.34
N ASP A 79 30.39 -4.48 1.87
CA ASP A 79 31.74 -4.21 2.35
C ASP A 79 31.68 -3.17 3.49
N GLU A 80 32.84 -2.72 3.98
CA GLU A 80 32.92 -1.74 5.07
C GLU A 80 32.30 -0.37 4.72
N ALA A 81 32.15 -0.03 3.44
CA ALA A 81 31.61 1.24 2.98
C ALA A 81 30.19 1.13 2.42
N SER A 82 29.73 -0.08 2.05
CA SER A 82 28.51 -0.30 1.27
C SER A 82 27.47 -1.19 1.93
N LYS A 83 26.21 -0.77 1.84
CA LYS A 83 25.04 -1.55 2.26
C LYS A 83 23.99 -1.62 1.15
N LEU A 84 23.41 -2.80 0.97
CA LEU A 84 22.27 -3.03 0.08
C LEU A 84 21.06 -3.43 0.91
N SER A 85 19.90 -2.85 0.63
CA SER A 85 18.62 -3.21 1.25
C SER A 85 17.57 -3.53 0.21
N LEU A 86 16.93 -4.68 0.32
CA LEU A 86 15.75 -5.07 -0.42
C LEU A 86 14.51 -4.87 0.45
N ILE A 87 13.45 -4.29 -0.13
CA ILE A 87 12.17 -4.04 0.51
C ILE A 87 11.10 -4.71 -0.34
N PHE A 88 10.18 -5.43 0.30
CA PHE A 88 9.01 -6.03 -0.32
C PHE A 88 7.76 -5.66 0.47
N ASN A 89 6.70 -5.27 -0.23
CA ASN A 89 5.40 -4.99 0.35
C ASN A 89 4.30 -5.64 -0.48
N SER A 90 3.33 -6.26 0.18
CA SER A 90 2.10 -6.76 -0.45
C SER A 90 0.89 -6.41 0.40
N VAL A 91 -0.18 -5.97 -0.27
CA VAL A 91 -1.46 -5.60 0.32
C VAL A 91 -2.57 -6.26 -0.47
N ASP A 92 -3.46 -6.96 0.21
CA ASP A 92 -4.72 -7.47 -0.36
C ASP A 92 -5.88 -7.03 0.52
N ILE A 93 -6.77 -6.23 -0.05
CA ILE A 93 -7.94 -5.66 0.62
C ILE A 93 -9.19 -6.03 -0.16
N LYS A 94 -10.18 -6.53 0.56
CA LYS A 94 -11.57 -6.63 0.11
C LYS A 94 -12.41 -5.92 1.16
N ALA A 95 -13.06 -4.83 0.78
CA ALA A 95 -13.82 -4.01 1.69
C ALA A 95 -15.12 -3.54 1.05
N ASP A 96 -16.19 -3.64 1.82
CA ASP A 96 -17.46 -3.03 1.50
C ASP A 96 -17.36 -1.53 1.80
N ASP A 97 -17.90 -0.72 0.89
CA ASP A 97 -17.87 0.74 0.97
C ASP A 97 -19.27 1.22 1.38
N PRO A 98 -19.50 1.59 2.65
CA PRO A 98 -20.84 1.94 3.12
C PRO A 98 -21.29 3.32 2.61
N GLY A 99 -20.40 4.06 1.93
CA GLY A 99 -20.68 5.35 1.31
C GLY A 99 -20.94 6.49 2.29
N GLY A 100 -21.38 7.63 1.74
CA GLY A 100 -21.78 8.81 2.52
C GLY A 100 -23.27 8.83 2.86
N LEU A 101 -23.64 9.62 3.86
CA LEU A 101 -25.03 9.96 4.21
C LEU A 101 -25.27 11.46 4.06
N THR A 102 -26.45 11.83 3.61
CA THR A 102 -26.95 13.20 3.71
C THR A 102 -27.16 13.58 5.18
N LYS A 103 -27.32 14.88 5.45
CA LYS A 103 -27.57 15.37 6.82
C LYS A 103 -28.80 14.72 7.45
N ALA A 104 -29.90 14.62 6.69
CA ALA A 104 -31.16 14.05 7.17
C ALA A 104 -31.03 12.55 7.43
N GLU A 105 -30.41 11.80 6.50
CA GLU A 105 -30.15 10.37 6.68
C GLU A 105 -29.29 10.10 7.92
N TRP A 106 -28.19 10.82 8.10
CA TRP A 106 -27.33 10.66 9.27
C TRP A 106 -28.07 10.91 10.59
N LYS A 107 -28.96 11.92 10.62
CA LYS A 107 -29.78 12.22 11.80
C LYS A 107 -30.85 11.16 12.07
N ALA A 108 -31.42 10.56 11.01
CA ALA A 108 -32.43 9.52 11.14
C ALA A 108 -31.83 8.18 11.61
N ASN A 109 -30.73 7.74 11.00
CA ASN A 109 -29.96 6.58 11.41
C ASN A 109 -28.49 6.80 11.02
N PRO A 110 -27.55 6.88 11.97
CA PRO A 110 -26.14 7.11 11.65
C PRO A 110 -25.42 5.89 11.05
N GLN A 111 -25.97 4.67 11.21
CA GLN A 111 -25.36 3.42 10.75
C GLN A 111 -25.85 2.96 9.36
N GLN A 112 -26.99 3.47 8.87
CA GLN A 112 -27.57 3.01 7.61
C GLN A 112 -26.65 3.21 6.39
N ALA A 113 -26.77 2.34 5.39
CA ALA A 113 -26.01 2.44 4.15
C ALA A 113 -26.90 2.15 2.92
N PRO A 114 -27.95 2.97 2.67
CA PRO A 114 -29.03 2.62 1.73
C PRO A 114 -28.52 2.40 0.30
N ARG A 115 -27.58 3.23 -0.14
CA ARG A 115 -26.96 3.10 -1.46
C ARG A 115 -26.01 1.90 -1.53
N ALA A 116 -25.38 1.53 -0.42
CA ALA A 116 -24.45 0.42 -0.41
C ALA A 116 -25.19 -0.92 -0.57
N GLU A 117 -26.31 -1.09 0.12
CA GLU A 117 -27.19 -2.25 -0.04
C GLU A 117 -27.76 -2.35 -1.46
N GLN A 118 -28.13 -1.23 -2.07
CA GLN A 118 -28.71 -1.22 -3.41
C GLN A 118 -27.70 -1.55 -4.51
N TYR A 119 -26.48 -1.01 -4.42
CA TYR A 119 -25.48 -1.09 -5.50
C TYR A 119 -24.32 -2.03 -5.21
N ASP A 120 -24.33 -2.69 -4.04
CA ASP A 120 -23.24 -3.53 -3.52
C ASP A 120 -21.91 -2.76 -3.58
N THR A 121 -21.90 -1.52 -3.06
CA THR A 121 -20.71 -0.66 -3.19
C THR A 121 -19.55 -1.23 -2.41
N ARG A 122 -18.45 -1.50 -3.12
CA ARG A 122 -17.29 -2.18 -2.56
C ARG A 122 -16.04 -1.86 -3.35
N LYS A 123 -14.90 -2.09 -2.72
CA LYS A 123 -13.58 -1.91 -3.32
C LYS A 123 -12.66 -3.08 -2.99
N THR A 124 -12.00 -3.59 -4.02
CA THR A 124 -10.92 -4.56 -3.88
C THR A 124 -9.62 -3.92 -4.32
N ILE A 125 -8.57 -4.03 -3.53
CA ILE A 125 -7.24 -3.49 -3.83
C ILE A 125 -6.23 -4.60 -3.65
N LYS A 126 -5.41 -4.82 -4.68
CA LYS A 126 -4.21 -5.65 -4.59
C LYS A 126 -3.02 -4.80 -5.01
N GLN A 127 -1.95 -4.87 -4.24
CA GLN A 127 -0.74 -4.11 -4.53
C GLN A 127 0.48 -4.88 -4.08
N THR A 128 1.49 -4.94 -4.94
CA THR A 128 2.80 -5.52 -4.63
C THR A 128 3.88 -4.52 -5.03
N GLN A 129 4.89 -4.36 -4.18
CA GLN A 129 6.01 -3.43 -4.40
C GLN A 129 7.31 -4.10 -4.01
N ALA A 130 8.35 -3.85 -4.81
CA ALA A 130 9.72 -4.17 -4.49
C ALA A 130 10.57 -2.89 -4.59
N GLY A 131 11.49 -2.73 -3.66
CA GLY A 131 12.44 -1.62 -3.63
C GLY A 131 13.84 -2.12 -3.35
N LEU A 132 14.83 -1.55 -4.01
CA LEU A 132 16.24 -1.80 -3.76
C LEU A 132 16.93 -0.49 -3.45
N ARG A 133 17.60 -0.44 -2.30
CA ARG A 133 18.38 0.71 -1.85
C ARG A 133 19.83 0.33 -1.69
N TYR A 134 20.70 1.08 -2.35
CA TYR A 134 22.14 0.98 -2.20
C TYR A 134 22.67 2.25 -1.54
N GLU A 135 23.57 2.08 -0.58
CA GLU A 135 24.29 3.15 0.10
C GLU A 135 25.77 2.85 0.06
N ARG A 136 26.59 3.88 -0.17
CA ARG A 136 28.05 3.77 -0.10
C ARG A 136 28.67 5.06 0.42
N SER A 137 29.62 4.94 1.35
CA SER A 137 30.59 6.00 1.64
C SER A 137 31.67 5.99 0.56
N LEU A 138 31.74 7.04 -0.26
CA LEU A 138 32.71 7.19 -1.35
C LEU A 138 34.07 7.69 -0.84
N SER A 139 34.05 8.56 0.18
CA SER A 139 35.21 9.13 0.85
C SER A 139 34.85 9.42 2.32
N ALA A 140 35.81 9.89 3.12
CA ALA A 140 35.53 10.35 4.49
C ALA A 140 34.53 11.53 4.55
N GLN A 141 34.32 12.23 3.44
CA GLN A 141 33.46 13.41 3.32
C GLN A 141 32.29 13.22 2.36
N ASP A 142 32.23 12.11 1.63
CA ASP A 142 31.25 11.90 0.56
C ASP A 142 30.47 10.61 0.75
N ASP A 143 29.15 10.74 0.84
CA ASP A 143 28.21 9.63 0.91
C ASP A 143 27.29 9.65 -0.32
N MET A 144 26.94 8.48 -0.83
CA MET A 144 26.02 8.34 -1.94
C MET A 144 24.93 7.31 -1.64
N SER A 145 23.73 7.52 -2.18
CA SER A 145 22.67 6.52 -2.11
C SER A 145 21.83 6.50 -3.38
N VAL A 146 21.43 5.32 -3.81
CA VAL A 146 20.43 5.12 -4.87
C VAL A 146 19.29 4.31 -4.30
N MET A 147 18.06 4.78 -4.47
CA MET A 147 16.85 4.03 -4.20
C MET A 147 16.12 3.82 -5.52
N MET A 148 15.78 2.59 -5.84
CA MET A 148 14.94 2.26 -6.98
C MET A 148 13.80 1.35 -6.54
N TYR A 149 12.65 1.51 -7.18
CA TYR A 149 11.46 0.74 -6.83
C TYR A 149 10.64 0.43 -8.07
N ALA A 150 9.88 -0.65 -7.97
CA ALA A 150 8.86 -1.02 -8.92
C ALA A 150 7.67 -1.61 -8.16
N GLY A 151 6.49 -1.46 -8.71
CA GLY A 151 5.29 -2.05 -8.15
C GLY A 151 4.15 -2.08 -9.12
N GLU A 152 3.17 -2.90 -8.76
CA GLU A 152 1.93 -3.06 -9.48
C GLU A 152 0.77 -2.85 -8.52
N ARG A 153 -0.32 -2.28 -9.03
CA ARG A 153 -1.53 -2.06 -8.25
C ARG A 153 -2.75 -2.31 -9.12
N GLU A 154 -3.62 -3.17 -8.63
CA GLU A 154 -4.93 -3.43 -9.18
C GLU A 154 -6.00 -2.93 -8.23
N THR A 155 -7.01 -2.25 -8.76
CA THR A 155 -8.14 -1.77 -7.98
C THR A 155 -9.41 -1.91 -8.78
N THR A 156 -10.43 -2.52 -8.18
CA THR A 156 -11.80 -2.53 -8.71
C THR A 156 -12.70 -1.84 -7.70
N GLN A 157 -13.50 -0.88 -8.17
CA GLN A 157 -14.46 -0.15 -7.35
C GLN A 157 -15.84 -0.23 -7.99
N TYR A 158 -16.82 -0.70 -7.22
CA TYR A 158 -18.24 -0.64 -7.56
C TYR A 158 -18.83 0.61 -6.91
N GLN A 159 -19.40 1.49 -7.72
CA GLN A 159 -19.99 2.75 -7.29
C GLN A 159 -21.51 2.67 -7.28
N SER A 160 -22.15 3.60 -6.58
CA SER A 160 -23.61 3.73 -6.48
C SER A 160 -24.21 4.61 -7.59
N ILE A 161 -23.77 4.39 -8.84
CA ILE A 161 -24.30 5.13 -10.00
C ILE A 161 -25.62 4.49 -10.45
N PRO A 162 -26.73 5.24 -10.58
CA PRO A 162 -27.99 4.72 -11.09
C PRO A 162 -27.91 4.29 -12.57
N MET A 163 -28.86 3.48 -13.03
CA MET A 163 -28.92 3.03 -14.43
C MET A 163 -29.12 4.17 -15.42
N ALA A 164 -30.00 5.12 -15.12
CA ALA A 164 -30.40 6.19 -16.05
C ALA A 164 -29.21 6.95 -16.69
N PRO A 165 -28.22 7.48 -15.94
CA PRO A 165 -27.07 8.14 -16.54
C PRO A 165 -26.15 7.17 -17.32
N GLN A 166 -26.08 5.90 -16.92
CA GLN A 166 -25.26 4.88 -17.58
C GLN A 166 -25.84 4.42 -18.94
N LEU A 167 -27.09 4.75 -19.25
CA LEU A 167 -27.68 4.49 -20.57
C LEU A 167 -27.13 5.40 -21.67
N ASN A 168 -26.54 6.54 -21.30
CA ASN A 168 -25.85 7.39 -22.27
C ASN A 168 -24.58 6.67 -22.75
N PRO A 169 -24.40 6.41 -24.07
CA PRO A 169 -23.22 5.72 -24.59
C PRO A 169 -21.87 6.39 -24.27
N SER A 170 -21.89 7.68 -23.94
CA SER A 170 -20.70 8.44 -23.53
C SER A 170 -20.38 8.34 -22.03
N HIS A 171 -21.24 7.69 -21.23
CA HIS A 171 -21.02 7.53 -19.80
C HIS A 171 -19.95 6.46 -19.52
N ALA A 172 -19.09 6.70 -18.54
CA ALA A 172 -17.99 5.78 -18.17
C ALA A 172 -18.43 4.56 -17.32
N GLY A 173 -19.74 4.28 -17.23
CA GLY A 173 -20.31 3.28 -16.33
C GLY A 173 -20.26 3.61 -14.82
N GLY A 174 -20.47 2.60 -13.98
CA GLY A 174 -20.51 2.69 -12.51
C GLY A 174 -19.53 1.73 -11.81
N VAL A 175 -18.68 1.04 -12.57
CA VAL A 175 -17.58 0.22 -12.05
C VAL A 175 -16.28 0.68 -12.69
N ILE A 176 -15.29 0.95 -11.84
CA ILE A 176 -13.97 1.41 -12.28
C ILE A 176 -12.96 0.30 -12.01
N THR A 177 -12.18 -0.05 -13.03
CA THR A 177 -11.01 -0.93 -12.87
C THR A 177 -9.74 -0.21 -13.27
N LEU A 178 -8.73 -0.29 -12.42
CA LEU A 178 -7.45 0.37 -12.57
C LEU A 178 -6.36 -0.69 -12.43
N GLN A 179 -5.54 -0.84 -13.45
CA GLN A 179 -4.32 -1.66 -13.40
C GLN A 179 -3.14 -0.73 -13.67
N ARG A 180 -2.28 -0.58 -12.67
CA ARG A 180 -1.15 0.35 -12.68
C ARG A 180 0.15 -0.40 -12.55
N HIS A 181 1.14 0.01 -13.32
CA HIS A 181 2.55 -0.25 -13.05
C HIS A 181 3.22 1.08 -12.73
N TYR A 182 4.07 1.09 -11.71
CA TYR A 182 4.84 2.27 -11.33
C TYR A 182 6.25 1.87 -10.95
N GLN A 183 7.19 2.74 -11.27
CA GLN A 183 8.60 2.54 -11.00
C GLN A 183 9.30 3.88 -10.88
N GLY A 184 10.42 3.89 -10.18
CA GLY A 184 11.21 5.10 -10.02
C GLY A 184 12.62 4.82 -9.54
N ILE A 185 13.45 5.84 -9.67
CA ILE A 185 14.84 5.86 -9.20
C ILE A 185 15.14 7.24 -8.63
N ASP A 186 15.76 7.27 -7.46
CA ASP A 186 16.21 8.46 -6.75
C ASP A 186 17.69 8.27 -6.38
N SER A 187 18.54 9.13 -6.92
CA SER A 187 19.98 9.12 -6.70
C SER A 187 20.37 10.38 -5.93
N ARG A 188 21.11 10.22 -4.83
CA ARG A 188 21.56 11.31 -3.98
C ARG A 188 23.05 11.20 -3.69
N TRP A 189 23.73 12.33 -3.69
CA TRP A 189 25.10 12.49 -3.22
C TRP A 189 25.13 13.58 -2.16
N THR A 190 25.75 13.28 -1.03
CA THR A 190 25.94 14.20 0.09
C THR A 190 27.43 14.42 0.31
N HIS A 191 27.85 15.67 0.22
CA HIS A 191 29.21 16.11 0.55
C HIS A 191 29.20 16.81 1.90
N ARG A 192 30.12 16.45 2.79
CA ARG A 192 30.33 17.00 4.14
C ARG A 192 31.77 17.49 4.26
N GLY A 193 32.05 18.65 3.67
CA GLY A 193 33.40 19.19 3.59
C GLY A 193 33.47 20.67 3.93
N GLU A 194 34.54 21.31 3.45
CA GLU A 194 34.79 22.74 3.66
C GLU A 194 34.95 23.41 2.30
N LEU A 195 34.20 24.48 2.06
CA LEU A 195 34.37 25.36 0.92
C LEU A 195 34.46 26.80 1.42
N GLY A 196 35.63 27.15 1.96
CA GLY A 196 35.85 28.39 2.71
C GLY A 196 35.24 28.39 4.12
N VAL A 197 34.12 27.70 4.30
CA VAL A 197 33.47 27.40 5.59
C VAL A 197 33.00 25.94 5.62
N PRO A 198 32.77 25.35 6.81
CA PRO A 198 32.14 24.03 6.92
C PRO A 198 30.77 24.03 6.24
N VAL A 199 30.63 23.21 5.19
CA VAL A 199 29.41 23.11 4.39
C VAL A 199 29.06 21.65 4.14
N THR A 200 27.81 21.32 4.46
CA THR A 200 27.19 20.07 4.01
C THR A 200 26.15 20.38 2.98
N PHE A 201 26.23 19.76 1.81
CA PHE A 201 25.19 19.85 0.79
C PHE A 201 24.83 18.47 0.25
N THR A 202 23.58 18.32 -0.16
CA THR A 202 23.08 17.13 -0.84
C THR A 202 22.48 17.53 -2.17
N THR A 203 22.91 16.87 -3.23
CA THR A 203 22.31 16.98 -4.57
C THR A 203 21.75 15.64 -4.99
N GLY A 204 20.84 15.64 -5.96
CA GLY A 204 20.24 14.41 -6.44
C GLY A 204 19.35 14.59 -7.65
N LEU A 205 18.97 13.46 -8.24
CA LEU A 205 18.03 13.37 -9.35
C LEU A 205 17.00 12.29 -9.02
N ASN A 206 15.74 12.62 -9.25
CA ASN A 206 14.61 11.72 -9.07
C ASN A 206 13.87 11.57 -10.40
N TYR A 207 13.53 10.33 -10.73
CA TYR A 207 12.68 9.98 -11.85
C TYR A 207 11.58 9.03 -11.37
N GLU A 208 10.34 9.33 -11.72
CA GLU A 208 9.19 8.51 -11.40
C GLU A 208 8.32 8.34 -12.64
N ASN A 209 7.79 7.12 -12.80
CA ASN A 209 6.87 6.78 -13.87
C ASN A 209 5.72 5.94 -13.33
N MET A 210 4.53 6.21 -13.86
CA MET A 210 3.34 5.40 -13.62
C MET A 210 2.54 5.32 -14.91
N SER A 211 2.20 4.09 -15.32
CA SER A 211 1.31 3.81 -16.43
C SER A 211 0.05 3.10 -15.91
N GLU A 212 -1.11 3.54 -16.38
CA GLU A 212 -2.40 3.01 -15.94
C GLU A 212 -3.22 2.56 -17.15
N ASN A 213 -3.67 1.30 -17.12
CA ASN A 213 -4.76 0.83 -17.95
C ASN A 213 -6.07 1.01 -17.17
N ARG A 214 -6.86 2.00 -17.59
CA ARG A 214 -8.15 2.35 -16.98
C ARG A 214 -9.30 1.81 -17.83
N LYS A 215 -10.26 1.15 -17.19
CA LYS A 215 -11.52 0.76 -17.84
C LYS A 215 -12.71 1.12 -16.95
N GLY A 216 -13.81 1.44 -17.61
CA GLY A 216 -15.13 1.66 -17.02
C GLY A 216 -16.11 0.60 -17.51
N TYR A 217 -17.04 0.20 -16.64
CA TYR A 217 -18.08 -0.79 -16.93
C TYR A 217 -19.39 -0.35 -16.30
N ASN A 218 -20.50 -0.79 -16.87
CA ASN A 218 -21.80 -0.56 -16.26
C ASN A 218 -21.90 -1.38 -14.96
N ASN A 219 -22.55 -0.80 -13.94
CA ASN A 219 -22.71 -1.48 -12.64
C ASN A 219 -23.96 -2.37 -12.55
N PHE A 220 -24.67 -2.58 -13.67
CA PHE A 220 -25.96 -3.26 -13.70
C PHE A 220 -26.06 -4.28 -14.83
N ARG A 221 -26.94 -5.26 -14.62
CA ARG A 221 -27.47 -6.11 -15.69
C ARG A 221 -29.00 -6.08 -15.64
N LEU A 222 -29.64 -6.41 -16.76
CA LEU A 222 -31.08 -6.57 -16.79
C LEU A 222 -31.43 -8.03 -16.51
N ASN A 223 -32.23 -8.26 -15.47
CA ASN A 223 -32.81 -9.55 -15.13
C ASN A 223 -34.33 -9.43 -15.29
N SER A 224 -34.89 -10.09 -16.31
CA SER A 224 -36.31 -9.98 -16.68
C SER A 224 -36.82 -8.54 -16.82
N GLY A 225 -35.99 -7.66 -17.39
CA GLY A 225 -36.29 -6.24 -17.59
C GLY A 225 -36.05 -5.33 -16.38
N MET A 226 -35.73 -5.89 -15.21
CA MET A 226 -35.41 -5.12 -14.00
C MET A 226 -33.89 -4.97 -13.83
N PRO A 227 -33.39 -3.80 -13.40
CA PRO A 227 -31.97 -3.61 -13.15
C PRO A 227 -31.53 -4.32 -11.87
N GLU A 228 -30.54 -5.19 -12.01
CA GLU A 228 -29.79 -5.77 -10.89
C GLU A 228 -28.42 -5.08 -10.84
N TYR A 229 -28.18 -4.34 -9.77
CA TYR A 229 -26.95 -3.55 -9.56
C TYR A 229 -25.84 -4.37 -8.89
N GLY A 230 -24.64 -3.79 -8.75
CA GLY A 230 -23.47 -4.46 -8.18
C GLY A 230 -22.75 -5.43 -9.13
N GLN A 231 -23.10 -5.38 -10.42
CA GLN A 231 -22.58 -6.24 -11.48
C GLN A 231 -21.50 -5.50 -12.29
N LYS A 232 -20.65 -6.21 -13.02
CA LYS A 232 -19.66 -5.60 -13.93
C LYS A 232 -19.95 -6.06 -15.35
N ARG A 233 -20.38 -5.15 -16.23
CA ARG A 233 -20.70 -5.43 -17.63
C ARG A 233 -20.08 -4.42 -18.58
#